data_AF-A0A7C8UY16-F1
#
_entry.id   AF-A0A7C8UY16-F1
#
_cell.length_a   1.000
_cell.length_b   1.000
_cell.length_c   1.000
_cell.angle_alpha   90.00
_cell.angle_beta   90.00
_cell.angle_gamma   90.00
#
_symmetry.space_group_name_H-M   'P 1'
#
loop_
_entity.id
_entity.type
_entity.pdbx_description
1 polymer ?
#
loop_
_entity_poly.entity_id
_entity_poly.type
_entity_poly.pdbx_seq_one_letter_code
_entity_poly.pdbx_strand_id
1 'polypeptide(L)'
;MMITQLTGLSLFFAKALAVPALSGYSVTWYDEFDGPKGSFPTGGWNVKITTPAENFNDEQQFYTNYASNGQLWGDGQLFITPEKRGSNPQYWTSARLESQGAWYCPPGKAMIFQADLRGPDFTGNPSNLQDRRNTDWTQQKLIWYKDGAEYLTVTGANIGNFQIWEKLAYKSFFMILNVAVGGAGSHGGPWTSATIGGTAAALRVKYVAVYHST
;
A
#
# COMPACT_ATOMS: atom_id res chain seq x y z
N MET A 1 59.38 9.86 -18.42
CA MET A 1 58.55 8.90 -17.68
C MET A 1 57.10 9.37 -17.82
N MET A 2 56.33 8.69 -18.66
CA MET A 2 54.97 9.08 -19.04
C MET A 2 53.98 8.37 -18.11
N ILE A 3 53.26 9.12 -17.27
CA ILE A 3 52.20 8.57 -16.43
C ILE A 3 50.88 8.78 -17.18
N THR A 4 50.37 7.71 -17.76
CA THR A 4 49.03 7.68 -18.37
C THR A 4 48.01 7.49 -17.25
N GLN A 5 47.20 8.51 -16.97
CA GLN A 5 46.04 8.36 -16.06
C GLN A 5 44.92 7.60 -16.79
N LEU A 6 44.52 6.45 -16.25
CA LEU A 6 43.24 5.82 -16.61
C LEU A 6 42.12 6.60 -15.93
N THR A 7 41.30 7.32 -16.70
CA THR A 7 40.00 7.82 -16.26
C THR A 7 39.05 6.62 -16.11
N GLY A 8 38.63 6.33 -14.88
CA GLY A 8 37.66 5.29 -14.58
C GLY A 8 36.30 5.61 -15.20
N LEU A 9 35.83 4.73 -16.07
CA LEU A 9 34.48 4.77 -16.63
C LEU A 9 33.50 4.22 -15.56
N SER A 10 32.83 5.08 -14.81
CA SER A 10 31.74 4.65 -13.93
C SER A 10 30.54 4.24 -14.78
N LEU A 11 30.30 2.93 -14.92
CA LEU A 11 29.04 2.41 -15.43
C LEU A 11 27.95 2.63 -14.37
N PHE A 12 27.02 3.53 -14.65
CA PHE A 12 25.75 3.59 -13.93
C PHE A 12 24.80 2.56 -14.56
N PHE A 13 24.51 1.47 -13.83
CA PHE A 13 23.41 0.59 -14.21
C PHE A 13 22.10 1.25 -13.77
N ALA A 14 21.21 1.53 -14.72
CA ALA A 14 19.84 1.91 -14.41
C ALA A 14 19.11 0.70 -13.81
N LYS A 15 18.64 0.81 -12.57
CA LYS A 15 17.77 -0.19 -11.94
C LYS A 15 16.46 -0.27 -12.73
N ALA A 16 16.01 -1.48 -13.06
CA ALA A 16 14.70 -1.70 -13.64
C ALA A 16 13.60 -1.40 -12.62
N LEU A 17 12.53 -0.73 -13.07
CA LEU A 17 11.34 -0.42 -12.27
C LEU A 17 10.73 -1.72 -11.72
N ALA A 18 10.50 -1.78 -10.40
CA ALA A 18 9.77 -2.84 -9.74
C ALA A 18 8.26 -2.83 -10.10
N VAL A 19 7.71 -1.66 -10.41
CA VAL A 19 6.33 -1.46 -10.87
C VAL A 19 6.15 -2.05 -12.28
N PRO A 20 5.29 -3.05 -12.48
CA PRO A 20 5.14 -3.72 -13.78
C PRO A 20 4.36 -2.86 -14.78
N ALA A 21 4.78 -2.87 -16.04
CA ALA A 21 3.99 -2.27 -17.12
C ALA A 21 2.73 -3.10 -17.39
N LEU A 22 1.59 -2.42 -17.57
CA LEU A 22 0.30 -3.04 -17.81
C LEU A 22 -0.22 -2.65 -19.19
N SER A 23 -0.52 -3.63 -20.04
CA SER A 23 -1.00 -3.39 -21.40
C SER A 23 -2.31 -2.59 -21.40
N GLY A 24 -2.36 -1.47 -22.12
CA GLY A 24 -3.53 -0.58 -22.18
C GLY A 24 -3.67 0.37 -20.98
N TYR A 25 -2.65 0.48 -20.13
CA TYR A 25 -2.63 1.37 -18.97
C TYR A 25 -1.31 2.15 -18.90
N SER A 26 -1.36 3.34 -18.31
CA SER A 26 -0.20 4.14 -17.94
C SER A 26 -0.12 4.30 -16.43
N VAL A 27 1.08 4.21 -15.87
CA VAL A 27 1.35 4.52 -14.46
C VAL A 27 1.21 6.03 -14.28
N THR A 28 0.35 6.47 -13.36
CA THR A 28 0.16 7.89 -13.02
C THR A 28 0.82 8.30 -11.71
N TRP A 29 1.08 7.34 -10.82
CA TRP A 29 1.87 7.52 -9.62
C TRP A 29 2.36 6.16 -9.12
N TYR A 30 3.52 6.14 -8.47
CA TYR A 30 4.04 4.94 -7.81
C TYR A 30 5.03 5.31 -6.71
N ASP A 31 5.30 4.35 -5.83
CA ASP A 31 6.44 4.34 -4.91
C ASP A 31 7.03 2.93 -4.88
N GLU A 32 8.33 2.82 -5.10
CA GLU A 32 9.10 1.56 -5.05
C GLU A 32 9.91 1.41 -3.77
N PHE A 33 9.72 2.34 -2.83
CA PHE A 33 10.35 2.32 -1.51
C PHE A 33 11.88 2.24 -1.60
N ASP A 34 12.44 2.95 -2.58
CA ASP A 34 13.87 3.11 -2.76
C ASP A 34 14.43 4.13 -1.76
N GLY A 35 15.52 3.75 -1.12
CA GLY A 35 16.24 4.62 -0.21
C GLY A 35 17.10 3.83 0.77
N PRO A 36 17.92 4.53 1.57
CA PRO A 36 18.83 3.88 2.50
C PRO A 36 18.09 3.03 3.53
N LYS A 37 18.67 1.87 3.85
CA LYS A 37 18.16 1.00 4.91
C LYS A 37 17.99 1.77 6.23
N GLY A 38 16.85 1.60 6.88
CA GLY A 38 16.53 2.22 8.17
C GLY A 38 15.99 3.66 8.05
N SER A 39 15.88 4.21 6.84
CA SER A 39 15.17 5.48 6.63
C SER A 39 13.66 5.25 6.66
N PHE A 40 12.88 6.20 7.20
CA PHE A 40 11.42 6.16 7.17
C PHE A 40 10.91 6.78 5.86
N PRO A 41 9.99 6.15 5.11
CA PRO A 41 9.49 6.73 3.87
C PRO A 41 8.60 7.95 4.13
N THR A 42 8.97 9.09 3.54
CA THR A 42 8.23 10.35 3.68
C THR A 42 7.86 10.98 2.33
N GLY A 43 8.51 10.57 1.23
CA GLY A 43 8.21 11.08 -0.10
C GLY A 43 6.84 10.60 -0.58
N GLY A 44 5.86 11.50 -0.66
CA GLY A 44 4.51 11.17 -1.13
C GLY A 44 3.57 10.60 -0.05
N TRP A 45 3.98 10.57 1.21
CA TRP A 45 3.21 9.99 2.32
C TRP A 45 2.97 10.99 3.46
N ASN A 46 1.73 11.01 3.95
CA ASN A 46 1.33 11.60 5.21
C ASN A 46 1.47 10.53 6.31
N VAL A 47 2.47 10.67 7.17
CA VAL A 47 2.68 9.75 8.30
C VAL A 47 1.72 10.12 9.43
N LYS A 48 0.94 9.16 9.92
CA LYS A 48 0.02 9.36 11.04
C LYS A 48 0.70 9.00 12.35
N ILE A 49 0.64 9.93 13.30
CA ILE A 49 1.11 9.76 14.67
C ILE A 49 -0.10 9.84 15.57
N THR A 50 -0.46 8.74 16.21
CA THR A 50 -1.69 8.65 17.02
C THR A 50 -1.45 7.79 18.26
N THR A 51 -2.27 8.03 19.27
CA THR A 51 -2.45 7.18 20.43
C THR A 51 -3.58 6.16 20.19
N PRO A 52 -3.66 5.08 20.99
CA PRO A 52 -4.75 4.11 20.90
C PRO A 52 -6.15 4.74 20.96
N ALA A 53 -6.33 5.80 21.75
CA ALA A 53 -7.61 6.49 21.90
C ALA A 53 -8.06 7.26 20.65
N GLU A 54 -7.14 7.55 19.73
CA GLU A 54 -7.41 8.25 18.47
C GLU A 54 -7.61 7.28 17.30
N ASN A 55 -7.38 5.98 17.51
CA ASN A 55 -7.58 4.96 16.48
C ASN A 55 -9.07 4.63 16.34
N PHE A 56 -9.49 4.25 15.13
CA PHE A 56 -10.91 4.13 14.79
C PHE A 56 -11.57 2.81 15.22
N ASN A 57 -10.80 1.71 15.24
CA ASN A 57 -11.35 0.36 15.45
C ASN A 57 -10.94 -0.24 16.80
N ASP A 58 -10.77 0.60 17.82
CA ASP A 58 -10.25 0.24 19.15
C ASP A 58 -8.87 -0.46 19.07
N GLU A 59 -8.06 -0.08 18.08
CA GLU A 59 -6.71 -0.61 17.87
C GLU A 59 -5.77 -0.11 18.97
N GLN A 60 -4.91 -0.98 19.50
CA GLN A 60 -4.23 -0.76 20.79
C GLN A 60 -2.78 -0.27 20.65
N GLN A 61 -2.28 -0.09 19.43
CA GLN A 61 -0.97 0.47 19.14
C GLN A 61 -0.97 2.00 19.11
N PHE A 62 0.20 2.56 19.38
CA PHE A 62 0.56 3.92 18.98
C PHE A 62 1.09 3.87 17.55
N TYR A 63 0.53 4.67 16.64
CA TYR A 63 1.16 4.88 15.34
C TYR A 63 2.28 5.92 15.49
N THR A 64 3.47 5.63 14.96
CA THR A 64 4.68 6.45 15.12
C THR A 64 5.41 6.64 13.79
N ASN A 65 6.41 7.51 13.78
CA ASN A 65 7.39 7.68 12.68
C ASN A 65 8.76 7.07 13.03
N TYR A 66 8.82 6.10 13.95
CA TYR A 66 10.08 5.45 14.27
C TYR A 66 10.50 4.53 13.11
N ALA A 67 11.78 4.57 12.75
CA ALA A 67 12.34 3.67 11.73
C ALA A 67 12.08 2.18 12.03
N SER A 68 12.04 1.82 13.31
CA SER A 68 11.67 0.47 13.74
C SER A 68 10.24 0.06 13.38
N ASN A 69 9.32 1.03 13.25
CA ASN A 69 7.93 0.78 12.89
C ASN A 69 7.66 0.93 11.39
N GLY A 70 8.37 1.81 10.71
CA GLY A 70 8.32 1.98 9.26
C GLY A 70 9.72 2.24 8.72
N GLN A 71 10.26 1.32 7.92
CA GLN A 71 11.59 1.53 7.33
C GLN A 71 11.67 1.03 5.91
N LEU A 72 12.46 1.76 5.12
CA LEU A 72 13.05 1.26 3.89
C LEU A 72 14.13 0.25 4.23
N TRP A 73 14.16 -0.85 3.49
CA TRP A 73 15.08 -1.96 3.77
C TRP A 73 16.40 -1.87 3.00
N GLY A 74 16.54 -0.89 2.11
CA GLY A 74 17.74 -0.66 1.29
C GLY A 74 17.76 -1.44 -0.02
N ASP A 75 16.76 -2.29 -0.26
CA ASP A 75 16.62 -3.15 -1.44
C ASP A 75 15.33 -2.86 -2.23
N GLY A 76 14.74 -1.67 -2.05
CA GLY A 76 13.50 -1.26 -2.71
C GLY A 76 12.25 -1.89 -2.07
N GLN A 77 12.17 -1.85 -0.74
CA GLN A 77 11.04 -2.38 0.02
C GLN A 77 10.80 -1.54 1.27
N LEU A 78 9.53 -1.34 1.61
CA LEU A 78 9.06 -0.81 2.88
C LEU A 78 8.67 -1.96 3.82
N PHE A 79 9.05 -1.84 5.09
CA PHE A 79 8.62 -2.72 6.17
C PHE A 79 7.83 -1.90 7.19
N ILE A 80 6.55 -2.22 7.38
CA ILE A 80 5.74 -1.73 8.49
C ILE A 80 5.71 -2.81 9.57
N THR A 81 6.30 -2.52 10.71
CA THR A 81 6.58 -3.51 11.76
C THR A 81 5.89 -3.12 13.07
N PRO A 82 4.92 -3.92 13.55
CA PRO A 82 4.38 -3.73 14.87
C PRO A 82 5.43 -4.19 15.91
N GLU A 83 5.67 -3.38 16.92
CA GLU A 83 6.63 -3.68 17.98
C GLU A 83 6.05 -3.49 19.36
N LYS A 84 6.33 -4.46 20.22
CA LYS A 84 6.14 -4.36 21.66
C LYS A 84 7.30 -3.57 22.26
N ARG A 85 7.01 -2.55 23.06
CA ARG A 85 8.00 -1.60 23.54
C ARG A 85 8.08 -1.58 25.07
N GLY A 86 9.30 -1.61 25.59
CA GLY A 86 9.58 -1.53 27.03
C GLY A 86 9.09 -2.75 27.83
N SER A 87 9.04 -2.60 29.15
CA SER A 87 8.58 -3.64 30.07
C SER A 87 7.06 -3.73 30.19
N ASN A 88 6.32 -2.71 29.73
CA ASN A 88 4.87 -2.73 29.76
C ASN A 88 4.34 -3.69 28.66
N PRO A 89 3.66 -4.78 29.04
CA PRO A 89 3.22 -5.76 28.06
C PRO A 89 2.14 -5.26 27.10
N GLN A 90 1.53 -4.11 27.40
CA GLN A 90 0.43 -3.52 26.64
C GLN A 90 0.90 -2.43 25.67
N TYR A 91 2.17 -2.02 25.74
CA TYR A 91 2.67 -0.90 24.95
C TYR A 91 3.13 -1.38 23.57
N TRP A 92 2.25 -1.23 22.59
CA TRP A 92 2.49 -1.55 21.19
C TRP A 92 2.69 -0.29 20.35
N THR A 93 3.58 -0.39 19.37
CA THR A 93 3.85 0.66 18.38
C THR A 93 3.77 0.09 16.98
N SER A 94 3.39 0.89 16.00
CA SER A 94 3.37 0.52 14.58
C SER A 94 3.46 1.78 13.71
N ALA A 95 3.33 1.65 12.39
CA ALA A 95 3.29 2.78 11.46
C ALA A 95 2.00 2.78 10.63
N ARG A 96 1.56 3.99 10.27
CA ARG A 96 0.45 4.23 9.35
C ARG A 96 0.85 5.34 8.38
N LEU A 97 0.81 5.03 7.10
CA LEU A 97 1.11 5.94 6.00
C LEU A 97 -0.13 6.12 5.15
N GLU A 98 -0.45 7.37 4.83
CA GLU A 98 -1.53 7.70 3.90
C GLU A 98 -0.94 8.44 2.71
N SER A 99 -1.28 8.07 1.47
CA SER A 99 -0.73 8.77 0.32
C SER A 99 -1.16 10.23 0.34
N GLN A 100 -0.24 11.13 -0.02
CA GLN A 100 -0.56 12.55 -0.20
C GLN A 100 -1.47 12.76 -1.42
N GLY A 101 -1.29 11.94 -2.45
CA GLY A 101 -2.18 11.89 -3.60
C GLY A 101 -3.50 11.21 -3.28
N ALA A 102 -4.54 11.63 -4.01
CA ALA A 102 -5.81 10.93 -4.10
C ALA A 102 -6.20 10.88 -5.59
N TRP A 103 -6.77 9.76 -6.02
CA TRP A 103 -7.05 9.47 -7.43
C TRP A 103 -8.49 9.02 -7.60
N TYR A 104 -9.13 9.49 -8.66
CA TYR A 104 -10.47 9.07 -9.05
C TYR A 104 -10.40 8.45 -10.44
N CYS A 105 -11.22 7.43 -10.69
CA CYS A 105 -11.36 6.86 -12.02
C CYS A 105 -12.22 7.80 -12.89
N PRO A 106 -11.72 8.38 -14.00
CA PRO A 106 -12.55 9.23 -14.87
C PRO A 106 -13.70 8.44 -15.52
N PRO A 107 -14.83 9.09 -15.85
CA PRO A 107 -15.89 8.46 -16.65
C PRO A 107 -15.33 7.89 -17.97
N GLY A 108 -15.74 6.68 -18.34
CA GLY A 108 -15.27 6.03 -19.58
C GLY A 108 -13.86 5.43 -19.50
N LYS A 109 -13.21 5.48 -18.34
CA LYS A 109 -11.86 4.94 -18.11
C LYS A 109 -11.88 3.84 -17.04
N ALA A 110 -10.72 3.21 -16.83
CA ALA A 110 -10.48 2.27 -15.74
C ALA A 110 -9.26 2.74 -14.92
N MET A 111 -9.28 2.47 -13.60
CA MET A 111 -8.20 2.83 -12.67
C MET A 111 -7.80 1.64 -11.81
N ILE A 112 -6.50 1.39 -11.70
CA ILE A 112 -5.91 0.29 -10.93
C ILE A 112 -5.11 0.87 -9.77
N PHE A 113 -5.42 0.43 -8.55
CA PHE A 113 -4.48 0.46 -7.43
C PHE A 113 -3.83 -0.92 -7.31
N GLN A 114 -2.51 -0.97 -7.36
CA GLN A 114 -1.75 -2.22 -7.25
C GLN A 114 -0.65 -2.08 -6.21
N ALA A 115 -0.41 -3.14 -5.47
CA ALA A 115 0.72 -3.27 -4.58
C ALA A 115 1.27 -4.70 -4.64
N ASP A 116 2.58 -4.84 -4.50
CA ASP A 116 3.21 -6.13 -4.20
C ASP A 116 3.51 -6.15 -2.71
N LEU A 117 2.71 -6.92 -1.98
CA LEU A 117 2.74 -7.04 -0.53
C LEU A 117 3.15 -8.46 -0.15
N ARG A 118 4.22 -8.63 0.63
CA ARG A 118 4.57 -9.92 1.21
C ARG A 118 3.92 -10.12 2.58
N GLY A 119 2.73 -10.72 2.55
CA GLY A 119 2.28 -11.81 3.45
C GLY A 119 2.43 -13.16 2.70
N PRO A 120 1.79 -14.30 3.08
CA PRO A 120 1.85 -15.50 2.24
C PRO A 120 1.33 -15.19 0.81
N ASP A 121 2.25 -15.34 -0.16
CA ASP A 121 2.38 -15.05 -1.62
C ASP A 121 1.20 -14.50 -2.47
N PHE A 122 1.49 -13.75 -3.57
CA PHE A 122 0.98 -12.44 -4.09
C PHE A 122 1.43 -12.06 -5.55
N THR A 123 1.32 -12.87 -6.64
CA THR A 123 1.61 -12.40 -8.05
C THR A 123 0.56 -12.71 -9.15
N GLY A 124 0.13 -11.70 -9.95
CA GLY A 124 -0.47 -11.88 -11.31
C GLY A 124 -1.36 -10.74 -11.89
N ASN A 125 -1.75 -10.86 -13.17
CA ASN A 125 -2.23 -9.89 -14.19
C ASN A 125 -3.50 -9.01 -13.90
N PRO A 126 -3.44 -7.66 -14.01
CA PRO A 126 -4.49 -6.72 -13.56
C PRO A 126 -5.38 -6.10 -14.67
N SER A 127 -6.04 -6.89 -15.52
CA SER A 127 -6.80 -6.29 -16.63
C SER A 127 -8.16 -5.65 -16.27
N ASN A 128 -8.68 -5.67 -15.03
CA ASN A 128 -9.95 -4.99 -14.71
C ASN A 128 -10.06 -4.51 -13.25
N LEU A 129 -9.61 -3.30 -12.89
CA LEU A 129 -9.91 -2.66 -11.59
C LEU A 129 -10.61 -1.31 -11.81
N GLN A 130 -11.44 -0.88 -10.85
CA GLN A 130 -12.43 0.21 -10.97
C GLN A 130 -12.85 0.51 -12.43
N ASP A 131 -13.75 -0.29 -12.97
CA ASP A 131 -14.19 -0.20 -14.36
C ASP A 131 -15.42 0.72 -14.49
N ARG A 132 -15.19 1.92 -15.03
CA ARG A 132 -16.23 2.91 -15.36
C ARG A 132 -16.40 3.10 -16.87
N ARG A 133 -15.96 2.13 -17.69
CA ARG A 133 -16.08 2.20 -19.16
C ARG A 133 -17.52 2.08 -19.64
N ASN A 134 -18.36 1.37 -18.89
CA ASN A 134 -19.78 1.27 -19.18
C ASN A 134 -20.53 2.53 -18.70
N THR A 135 -21.32 3.14 -19.58
CA THR A 135 -22.17 4.30 -19.26
C THR A 135 -23.36 3.93 -18.37
N ASP A 136 -23.79 2.67 -18.40
CA ASP A 136 -24.76 2.12 -17.45
C ASP A 136 -24.06 1.81 -16.12
N TRP A 137 -24.38 2.59 -15.08
CA TRP A 137 -23.77 2.48 -13.76
C TRP A 137 -23.98 1.10 -13.13
N THR A 138 -25.06 0.39 -13.47
CA THR A 138 -25.35 -0.94 -12.91
C THR A 138 -24.34 -1.99 -13.39
N GLN A 139 -23.71 -1.75 -14.54
CA GLN A 139 -22.70 -2.63 -15.14
C GLN A 139 -21.26 -2.23 -14.82
N GLN A 140 -21.06 -1.10 -14.15
CA GLN A 140 -19.74 -0.69 -13.65
C GLN A 140 -19.30 -1.60 -12.50
N LYS A 141 -17.98 -1.70 -12.30
CA LYS A 141 -17.39 -2.72 -11.41
C LYS A 141 -16.26 -2.17 -10.56
N LEU A 142 -16.23 -2.60 -9.30
CA LEU A 142 -15.04 -2.63 -8.45
C LEU A 142 -14.61 -4.09 -8.37
N ILE A 143 -13.34 -4.36 -8.59
CA ILE A 143 -12.80 -5.70 -8.62
C ILE A 143 -11.60 -5.71 -7.68
N TRP A 144 -11.30 -6.83 -7.07
CA TRP A 144 -10.12 -7.06 -6.25
C TRP A 144 -9.43 -8.29 -6.78
N TYR A 145 -8.12 -8.19 -6.98
CA TYR A 145 -7.28 -9.33 -7.35
C TYR A 145 -6.40 -9.74 -6.18
N LYS A 146 -6.12 -11.03 -6.15
CA LYS A 146 -5.23 -11.70 -5.23
C LYS A 146 -4.47 -12.72 -6.07
N ASP A 147 -3.15 -12.61 -6.16
CA ASP A 147 -2.32 -13.44 -7.07
C ASP A 147 -2.70 -13.31 -8.54
N GLY A 148 -3.18 -12.12 -8.95
CA GLY A 148 -3.72 -11.95 -10.30
C GLY A 148 -4.98 -12.74 -10.63
N ALA A 149 -5.50 -13.50 -9.68
CA ALA A 149 -6.81 -14.10 -9.78
C ALA A 149 -7.84 -13.12 -9.20
N GLU A 150 -8.99 -13.01 -9.86
CA GLU A 150 -10.11 -12.23 -9.33
C GLU A 150 -10.56 -12.87 -8.01
N TYR A 151 -10.58 -12.07 -6.95
CA TYR A 151 -10.95 -12.50 -5.61
C TYR A 151 -12.36 -12.04 -5.22
N LEU A 152 -12.71 -10.81 -5.61
CA LEU A 152 -14.01 -10.21 -5.35
C LEU A 152 -14.37 -9.28 -6.50
N THR A 153 -15.64 -9.31 -6.89
CA THR A 153 -16.23 -8.30 -7.78
C THR A 153 -17.50 -7.77 -7.15
N VAL A 154 -17.62 -6.44 -7.13
CA VAL A 154 -18.81 -5.71 -6.73
C VAL A 154 -19.23 -4.83 -7.89
N THR A 155 -20.44 -5.04 -8.40
CA THR A 155 -21.03 -4.25 -9.47
C THR A 155 -22.03 -3.23 -8.94
N GLY A 156 -22.35 -2.20 -9.74
CA GLY A 156 -23.45 -1.29 -9.44
C GLY A 156 -24.77 -2.03 -9.21
N ALA A 157 -25.04 -3.09 -9.99
CA ALA A 157 -26.20 -3.96 -9.81
C ALA A 157 -26.18 -4.71 -8.47
N ASN A 158 -25.02 -5.16 -7.98
CA ASN A 158 -24.92 -5.78 -6.65
C ASN A 158 -25.28 -4.80 -5.53
N ILE A 159 -24.95 -3.51 -5.69
CA ILE A 159 -25.32 -2.46 -4.73
C ILE A 159 -26.81 -2.08 -4.87
N GLY A 160 -27.33 -2.03 -6.10
CA GLY A 160 -28.75 -1.77 -6.38
C GLY A 160 -29.22 -0.35 -6.06
N ASN A 161 -28.30 0.55 -5.66
CA ASN A 161 -28.59 1.94 -5.32
C ASN A 161 -27.51 2.87 -5.89
N PHE A 162 -27.92 3.80 -6.76
CA PHE A 162 -26.99 4.69 -7.45
C PHE A 162 -26.27 5.65 -6.49
N GLN A 163 -26.96 6.21 -5.49
CA GLN A 163 -26.35 7.16 -4.55
C GLN A 163 -25.27 6.50 -3.68
N ILE A 164 -25.43 5.21 -3.36
CA ILE A 164 -24.38 4.42 -2.68
C ILE A 164 -23.25 4.11 -3.67
N TRP A 165 -23.59 3.65 -4.87
CA TRP A 165 -22.59 3.35 -5.91
C TRP A 165 -21.71 4.56 -6.24
N GLU A 166 -22.31 5.75 -6.38
CA GLU A 166 -21.58 7.00 -6.64
C GLU A 166 -20.55 7.29 -5.54
N LYS A 167 -20.90 7.09 -4.26
CA LYS A 167 -19.96 7.28 -3.14
C LYS A 167 -18.82 6.26 -3.16
N LEU A 168 -19.08 5.05 -3.65
CA LEU A 168 -18.11 3.95 -3.71
C LEU A 168 -17.23 3.97 -4.97
N ALA A 169 -17.70 4.48 -6.09
CA ALA A 169 -16.99 4.35 -7.37
C ALA A 169 -16.54 5.69 -7.96
N TYR A 170 -17.16 6.82 -7.58
CA TYR A 170 -16.92 8.12 -8.24
C TYR A 170 -16.09 9.08 -7.39
N LYS A 171 -15.76 8.73 -6.15
CA LYS A 171 -14.90 9.54 -5.27
C LYS A 171 -13.43 9.26 -5.52
N SER A 172 -12.60 10.21 -5.11
CA SER A 172 -11.16 10.00 -5.07
C SER A 172 -10.79 9.07 -3.91
N PHE A 173 -9.84 8.19 -4.15
CA PHE A 173 -9.25 7.27 -3.18
C PHE A 173 -7.81 7.67 -2.93
N PHE A 174 -7.40 7.64 -1.67
CA PHE A 174 -6.00 7.66 -1.27
C PHE A 174 -5.65 6.29 -0.68
N MET A 175 -4.37 5.94 -0.71
CA MET A 175 -3.87 4.67 -0.18
C MET A 175 -3.56 4.81 1.30
N ILE A 176 -3.85 3.75 2.07
CA ILE A 176 -3.42 3.60 3.46
C ILE A 176 -2.59 2.32 3.56
N LEU A 177 -1.40 2.42 4.17
CA LEU A 177 -0.56 1.28 4.54
C LEU A 177 -0.34 1.31 6.05
N ASN A 178 -0.77 0.29 6.77
CA ASN A 178 -0.56 0.17 8.20
C ASN A 178 -0.60 -1.29 8.66
N VAL A 179 -0.06 -1.54 9.85
CA VAL A 179 -0.30 -2.77 10.60
C VAL A 179 -0.91 -2.41 11.94
N ALA A 180 -2.20 -2.71 12.10
CA ALA A 180 -2.92 -2.57 13.36
C ALA A 180 -2.52 -3.66 14.36
N VAL A 181 -2.64 -3.38 15.64
CA VAL A 181 -2.49 -4.36 16.73
C VAL A 181 -3.77 -4.39 17.54
N GLY A 182 -4.47 -5.52 17.43
CA GLY A 182 -5.76 -5.74 18.06
C GLY A 182 -6.89 -4.89 17.44
N GLY A 183 -8.03 -4.86 18.13
CA GLY A 183 -9.22 -4.14 17.73
C GLY A 183 -10.48 -4.77 18.33
N ALA A 184 -11.62 -4.10 18.24
CA ALA A 184 -12.88 -4.64 18.73
C ALA A 184 -13.58 -5.56 17.72
N GLY A 185 -14.43 -6.46 18.20
CA GLY A 185 -15.32 -7.28 17.35
C GLY A 185 -14.58 -8.08 16.27
N SER A 186 -14.95 -7.87 15.00
CA SER A 186 -14.35 -8.55 13.84
C SER A 186 -12.98 -8.00 13.43
N HIS A 187 -12.43 -6.99 14.13
CA HIS A 187 -11.16 -6.35 13.83
C HIS A 187 -9.94 -7.04 14.50
N GLY A 188 -10.05 -8.34 14.79
CA GLY A 188 -8.93 -9.15 15.30
C GLY A 188 -8.92 -9.37 16.81
N GLY A 189 -9.80 -8.71 17.57
CA GLY A 189 -9.87 -8.83 19.03
C GLY A 189 -8.72 -8.12 19.76
N PRO A 190 -8.73 -8.05 21.10
CA PRO A 190 -7.64 -7.42 21.85
C PRO A 190 -6.32 -8.18 21.63
N TRP A 191 -5.18 -7.48 21.79
CA TRP A 191 -3.88 -8.14 21.86
C TRP A 191 -3.88 -9.17 23.00
N THR A 192 -3.10 -10.23 22.83
CA THR A 192 -2.94 -11.29 23.84
C THR A 192 -1.46 -11.58 24.06
N SER A 193 -1.13 -12.43 25.02
CA SER A 193 0.25 -12.92 25.20
C SER A 193 0.80 -13.67 23.98
N ALA A 194 -0.07 -14.17 23.09
CA ALA A 194 0.31 -14.81 21.84
C ALA A 194 0.54 -13.82 20.69
N THR A 195 0.17 -12.54 20.85
CA THR A 195 0.42 -11.52 19.82
C THR A 195 1.92 -11.29 19.68
N ILE A 196 2.43 -11.53 18.47
CA ILE A 196 3.84 -11.35 18.12
C ILE A 196 4.07 -10.00 17.43
N GLY A 197 5.28 -9.48 17.56
CA GLY A 197 5.75 -8.30 16.85
C GLY A 197 7.08 -8.55 16.13
N GLY A 198 7.73 -7.47 15.72
CA GLY A 198 8.98 -7.53 14.98
C GLY A 198 8.81 -7.98 13.54
N THR A 199 9.92 -8.21 12.84
CA THR A 199 9.94 -8.44 11.38
C THR A 199 9.21 -9.71 10.91
N ALA A 200 8.90 -10.62 11.84
CA ALA A 200 8.06 -11.79 11.58
C ALA A 200 6.56 -11.43 11.40
N ALA A 201 6.13 -10.31 11.98
CA ALA A 201 4.77 -9.77 11.89
C ALA A 201 4.69 -8.52 10.99
N ALA A 202 5.76 -8.22 10.25
CA ALA A 202 5.82 -7.01 9.43
C ALA A 202 5.05 -7.17 8.12
N LEU A 203 4.29 -6.13 7.74
CA LEU A 203 3.86 -5.93 6.37
C LEU A 203 5.05 -5.47 5.55
N ARG A 204 5.36 -6.19 4.47
CA ARG A 204 6.45 -5.84 3.54
C ARG A 204 5.83 -5.42 2.22
N VAL A 205 6.27 -4.29 1.69
CA VAL A 205 5.72 -3.68 0.49
C VAL A 205 6.86 -3.45 -0.47
N LYS A 206 6.83 -4.09 -1.63
CA LYS A 206 7.85 -3.91 -2.66
C LYS A 206 7.56 -2.68 -3.51
N TYR A 207 6.30 -2.46 -3.87
CA TYR A 207 5.87 -1.22 -4.51
C TYR A 207 4.38 -1.01 -4.30
N VAL A 208 3.95 0.23 -4.51
CA VAL A 208 2.56 0.61 -4.78
C VAL A 208 2.50 1.41 -6.06
N ALA A 209 1.42 1.27 -6.82
CA ALA A 209 1.22 2.00 -8.06
C ALA A 209 -0.25 2.28 -8.35
N VAL A 210 -0.48 3.40 -9.03
CA VAL A 210 -1.76 3.83 -9.57
C VAL A 210 -1.64 3.88 -11.08
N TYR A 211 -2.55 3.21 -11.77
CA TYR A 211 -2.60 3.21 -13.23
C TYR A 211 -3.96 3.69 -13.72
N HIS A 212 -3.94 4.31 -14.89
CA HIS A 212 -5.13 4.69 -15.64
C HIS A 212 -5.09 4.09 -17.03
N SER A 213 -6.24 3.63 -17.53
CA SER A 213 -6.34 3.10 -18.89
C SER A 213 -6.00 4.18 -19.92
N THR A 214 -5.16 3.84 -20.89
CA THR A 214 -4.78 4.74 -22.01
C THR A 214 -5.98 5.10 -22.87
#